data_AF-A0A2E0NBB0-F1
#
_entry.id   AF-A0A2E0NBB0-F1
#
_cell.length_a   1.000
_cell.length_b   1.000
_cell.length_c   1.000
_cell.angle_alpha   90.00
_cell.angle_beta   90.00
_cell.angle_gamma   90.00
#
_symmetry.space_group_name_H-M   'P 1'
#
loop_
_entity.id
_entity.type
_entity.pdbx_description
1 polymer ?
#
loop_
_entity_poly.entity_id
_entity_poly.type
_entity_poly.pdbx_seq_one_letter_code
_entity_poly.pdbx_strand_id
1 'polypeptide(L)'
;MKPLPVGKHVILDCSGAFNAQGDQVLKILEDIIDNSNARRIHSHVENFDGSVSPLGFAAVVLIDESHVSAHCYSETGLLAIDVFTCGNTDSEKIANQIENKLKILLPKMVIHHKECIPRFTKTSRPNEIQTFVDSHFNHFNAGEIKKCAKSLKDFLDSKGKLMITLGGAMSTAEIGKSLAPLIRAGKV
;
A
#
# COMPACT_ATOMS: atom_id res chain seq x y z
N MET A 1 5.09 19.02 16.04
CA MET A 1 4.93 17.58 15.70
C MET A 1 5.79 17.30 14.48
N LYS A 2 6.76 16.37 14.55
CA LYS A 2 7.42 15.87 13.33
C LYS A 2 6.34 15.19 12.47
N PRO A 3 6.27 15.42 11.15
CA PRO A 3 5.35 14.68 10.29
C PRO A 3 5.65 13.18 10.45
N LEU A 4 4.60 12.36 10.58
CA LEU A 4 4.74 10.90 10.58
C LEU A 4 5.40 10.48 9.27
N PRO A 5 6.31 9.50 9.28
CA PRO A 5 7.00 9.07 8.08
C PRO A 5 5.97 8.58 7.05
N VAL A 6 5.94 9.24 5.90
CA VAL A 6 5.22 8.73 4.72
C VAL A 6 6.15 7.70 4.11
N GLY A 7 5.71 6.44 4.09
CA GLY A 7 6.44 5.37 3.42
C GLY A 7 5.88 5.14 2.02
N LYS A 8 6.70 4.61 1.12
CA LYS A 8 6.26 4.09 -0.18
C LYS A 8 6.83 2.70 -0.37
N HIS A 9 5.99 1.79 -0.84
CA HIS A 9 6.38 0.41 -1.12
C HIS A 9 6.17 0.12 -2.60
N VAL A 10 7.26 -0.08 -3.33
CA VAL A 10 7.21 -0.51 -4.74
C VAL A 10 7.36 -2.02 -4.78
N ILE A 11 6.39 -2.70 -5.38
CA ILE A 11 6.39 -4.17 -5.52
C ILE A 11 6.55 -4.50 -7.01
N LEU A 12 7.39 -5.47 -7.33
CA LEU A 12 7.59 -5.96 -8.68
C LEU A 12 7.39 -7.48 -8.72
N ASP A 13 6.52 -7.94 -9.63
CA ASP A 13 6.35 -9.36 -9.92
C ASP A 13 6.90 -9.67 -11.32
N CYS A 14 7.91 -10.55 -11.36
CA CYS A 14 8.66 -10.87 -12.56
C CYS A 14 8.60 -12.36 -12.90
N SER A 15 8.70 -12.68 -14.18
CA SER A 15 8.98 -14.04 -14.67
C SER A 15 10.25 -14.07 -15.50
N GLY A 16 10.72 -15.27 -15.89
CA GLY A 16 11.89 -15.44 -16.76
C GLY A 16 13.24 -15.40 -16.03
N ALA A 17 13.22 -15.41 -14.70
CA ALA A 17 14.39 -15.34 -13.81
C ALA A 17 15.01 -16.71 -13.50
N PHE A 18 14.97 -17.67 -14.44
CA PHE A 18 15.40 -19.06 -14.22
C PHE A 18 16.84 -19.22 -13.73
N ASN A 19 17.73 -18.30 -14.12
CA ASN A 19 19.16 -18.34 -13.79
C ASN A 19 19.57 -17.30 -12.75
N ALA A 20 18.61 -16.71 -12.01
CA ALA A 20 18.93 -15.73 -10.98
C ALA A 20 19.71 -16.40 -9.83
N GLN A 21 20.83 -15.79 -9.45
CA GLN A 21 21.68 -16.24 -8.35
C GLN A 21 21.54 -15.28 -7.18
N GLY A 22 21.25 -15.81 -5.99
CA GLY A 22 20.94 -14.99 -4.81
C GLY A 22 22.07 -14.04 -4.44
N ASP A 23 23.32 -14.51 -4.44
CA ASP A 23 24.47 -13.67 -4.08
C ASP A 23 24.67 -12.49 -5.06
N GLN A 24 24.43 -12.71 -6.36
CA GLN A 24 24.52 -11.66 -7.37
C GLN A 24 23.39 -10.64 -7.23
N VAL A 25 22.16 -11.13 -6.96
CA VAL A 25 21.01 -10.26 -6.73
C VAL A 25 21.20 -9.46 -5.46
N LEU A 26 21.61 -10.08 -4.35
CA LEU A 26 21.92 -9.38 -3.09
C LEU A 26 22.96 -8.29 -3.33
N LYS A 27 24.04 -8.59 -4.06
CA LYS A 27 25.09 -7.61 -4.36
C LYS A 27 24.56 -6.39 -5.11
N ILE A 28 23.65 -6.60 -6.07
CA ILE A 28 22.96 -5.51 -6.77
C ILE A 28 22.14 -4.66 -5.79
N LEU A 29 21.37 -5.30 -4.90
CA LEU A 29 20.56 -4.60 -3.92
C LEU A 29 21.43 -3.77 -2.95
N GLU A 30 22.51 -4.35 -2.43
CA GLU A 30 23.47 -3.67 -1.56
C GLU A 30 24.09 -2.45 -2.26
N ASP A 31 24.62 -2.65 -3.48
CA ASP A 31 25.28 -1.57 -4.22
C ASP A 31 24.31 -0.43 -4.53
N ILE A 32 23.05 -0.72 -4.83
CA ILE A 32 22.03 0.33 -5.07
C ILE A 32 21.70 1.08 -3.78
N ILE A 33 21.52 0.37 -2.67
CA ILE A 33 21.23 1.00 -1.38
C ILE A 33 22.40 1.84 -0.89
N ASP A 34 23.63 1.34 -0.98
CA ASP A 34 24.84 2.04 -0.55
C ASP A 34 25.12 3.31 -1.40
N ASN A 35 24.58 3.38 -2.62
CA ASN A 35 24.62 4.56 -3.49
C ASN A 35 23.34 5.44 -3.41
N SER A 36 22.46 5.16 -2.45
CA SER A 36 21.24 5.92 -2.20
C SER A 36 21.36 6.78 -0.93
N ASN A 37 20.28 7.46 -0.55
CA ASN A 37 20.19 8.17 0.73
C ASN A 37 19.75 7.25 1.90
N ALA A 38 19.48 5.97 1.64
CA ALA A 38 19.14 5.01 2.68
C ALA A 38 20.41 4.49 3.37
N ARG A 39 20.32 4.28 4.69
CA ARG A 39 21.35 3.59 5.44
C ARG A 39 21.05 2.10 5.47
N ARG A 40 21.99 1.28 5.03
CA ARG A 40 21.97 -0.17 5.20
C ARG A 40 22.26 -0.55 6.65
N ILE A 41 21.37 -1.34 7.25
CA ILE A 41 21.50 -1.87 8.61
C ILE A 41 22.06 -3.28 8.59
N HIS A 42 21.53 -4.13 7.72
CA HIS A 42 21.94 -5.52 7.57
C HIS A 42 21.55 -6.02 6.19
N SER A 43 22.26 -7.00 5.66
CA SER A 43 21.91 -7.69 4.43
C SER A 43 22.20 -9.18 4.56
N HIS A 44 21.36 -10.01 3.96
CA HIS A 44 21.49 -11.45 3.99
C HIS A 44 20.80 -12.06 2.77
N VAL A 45 21.35 -13.18 2.31
CA VAL A 45 20.72 -14.05 1.32
C VAL A 45 20.84 -15.49 1.78
N GLU A 46 19.73 -16.21 1.68
CA GLU A 46 19.68 -17.65 1.84
C GLU A 46 19.42 -18.26 0.46
N ASN A 47 20.34 -19.12 0.00
CA ASN A 47 20.22 -19.82 -1.28
C ASN A 47 19.66 -21.23 -1.02
N PHE A 48 18.57 -21.58 -1.69
CA PHE A 48 17.90 -22.87 -1.55
C PHE A 48 18.34 -23.82 -2.67
N ASP A 49 18.76 -25.02 -2.29
CA ASP A 49 19.24 -26.06 -3.22
C ASP A 49 18.14 -26.96 -3.81
N GLY A 50 16.88 -26.76 -3.41
CA GLY A 50 15.75 -27.58 -3.82
C GLY A 50 15.43 -28.77 -2.90
N SER A 51 16.24 -29.02 -1.86
CA SER A 51 16.06 -30.20 -0.99
C SER A 51 14.96 -30.03 0.06
N VAL A 52 14.96 -28.89 0.77
CA VAL A 52 13.98 -28.57 1.83
C VAL A 52 12.98 -27.52 1.36
N SER A 53 13.48 -26.50 0.67
CA SER A 53 12.69 -25.43 0.05
C SER A 53 12.89 -25.47 -1.47
N PRO A 54 11.92 -24.99 -2.27
CA PRO A 54 12.07 -24.92 -3.71
C PRO A 54 13.37 -24.23 -4.12
N LEU A 55 14.00 -24.70 -5.21
CA LEU A 55 15.25 -24.15 -5.72
C LEU A 55 15.08 -22.64 -5.99
N GLY A 56 16.00 -21.84 -5.47
CA GLY A 56 15.88 -20.38 -5.54
C GLY A 56 16.65 -19.66 -4.44
N PHE A 57 16.17 -18.50 -4.04
CA PHE A 57 16.76 -17.74 -2.93
C PHE A 57 15.76 -16.79 -2.28
N ALA A 58 16.08 -16.37 -1.06
CA ALA A 58 15.46 -15.22 -0.40
C ALA A 58 16.58 -14.25 0.03
N ALA A 59 16.54 -13.03 -0.50
CA ALA A 59 17.49 -11.97 -0.21
C ALA A 59 16.78 -10.79 0.46
N VAL A 60 17.43 -10.16 1.43
CA VAL A 60 16.94 -8.96 2.11
C VAL A 60 18.07 -7.99 2.42
N VAL A 61 17.81 -6.71 2.24
CA VAL A 61 18.61 -5.58 2.69
C VAL A 61 17.72 -4.77 3.63
N LEU A 62 17.99 -4.85 4.93
CA LEU A 62 17.35 -4.03 5.94
C LEU A 62 17.94 -2.62 5.89
N ILE A 63 17.06 -1.62 5.85
CA ILE A 63 17.42 -0.19 5.90
C ILE A 63 16.69 0.49 7.06
N ASP A 64 17.05 1.73 7.38
CA ASP A 64 16.38 2.49 8.44
C ASP A 64 14.85 2.45 8.27
N GLU A 65 14.17 1.76 9.20
CA GLU A 65 12.72 1.65 9.32
C GLU A 65 11.98 0.94 8.15
N SER A 66 12.68 0.22 7.27
CA SER A 66 12.08 -0.53 6.15
C SER A 66 13.01 -1.60 5.55
N HIS A 67 12.85 -2.00 4.27
CA HIS A 67 13.66 -3.04 3.63
C HIS A 67 13.60 -3.00 2.09
N VAL A 68 14.57 -3.64 1.47
CA VAL A 68 14.50 -4.12 0.08
C VAL A 68 14.68 -5.64 0.08
N SER A 69 13.78 -6.41 -0.53
CA SER A 69 13.89 -7.87 -0.60
C SER A 69 13.67 -8.41 -2.00
N ALA A 70 14.17 -9.62 -2.23
CA ALA A 70 13.95 -10.37 -3.46
C ALA A 70 13.75 -11.85 -3.14
N HIS A 71 12.72 -12.45 -3.75
CA HIS A 71 12.38 -13.86 -3.60
C HIS A 71 12.32 -14.52 -4.97
N CYS A 72 13.09 -15.57 -5.17
CA CYS A 72 13.14 -16.28 -6.45
C CYS A 72 12.73 -17.74 -6.30
N TYR A 73 11.93 -18.21 -7.27
CA TYR A 73 11.67 -19.62 -7.52
C TYR A 73 12.28 -19.97 -8.87
N SER A 74 13.51 -20.50 -8.86
CA SER A 74 14.31 -20.67 -10.08
C SER A 74 13.69 -21.63 -11.08
N GLU A 75 13.03 -22.70 -10.62
CA GLU A 75 12.39 -23.70 -11.51
C GLU A 75 11.26 -23.11 -12.34
N THR A 76 10.45 -22.22 -11.75
CA THR A 76 9.35 -21.54 -12.43
C THR A 76 9.77 -20.21 -13.05
N GLY A 77 11.00 -19.76 -12.76
CA GLY A 77 11.55 -18.49 -13.21
C GLY A 77 10.86 -17.28 -12.60
N LEU A 78 10.18 -17.43 -11.45
CA LEU A 78 9.51 -16.32 -10.77
C LEU A 78 10.53 -15.54 -9.92
N LEU A 79 10.37 -14.22 -9.91
CA LEU A 79 11.13 -13.31 -9.06
C LEU A 79 10.21 -12.19 -8.56
N ALA A 80 10.04 -12.10 -7.25
CA ALA A 80 9.33 -11.02 -6.59
C ALA A 80 10.34 -10.08 -5.93
N ILE A 81 10.11 -8.77 -6.01
CA ILE A 81 10.97 -7.74 -5.42
C ILE A 81 10.12 -6.72 -4.68
N ASP A 82 10.50 -6.42 -3.45
CA ASP A 82 9.87 -5.44 -2.58
C ASP A 82 10.87 -4.31 -2.31
N VAL A 83 10.51 -3.07 -2.61
CA VAL A 83 11.31 -1.88 -2.34
C VAL A 83 10.51 -0.97 -1.43
N PHE A 84 10.68 -1.14 -0.12
CA PHE A 84 10.00 -0.34 0.88
C PHE A 84 10.97 0.68 1.47
N THR A 85 10.65 1.96 1.32
CA THR A 85 11.41 3.06 1.91
C THR A 85 10.52 4.00 2.71
N CYS A 86 11.13 4.67 3.69
CA CYS A 86 10.52 5.70 4.52
C CYS A 86 11.25 7.04 4.36
N GLY A 87 10.55 8.16 4.60
CA GLY A 87 11.17 9.48 4.63
C GLY A 87 11.57 10.01 3.25
N ASN A 88 12.81 10.49 3.12
CA ASN A 88 13.30 11.16 1.90
C ASN A 88 13.97 10.21 0.90
N THR A 89 13.95 8.89 1.15
CA THR A 89 14.51 7.89 0.24
C THR A 89 13.47 7.55 -0.82
N ASP A 90 13.78 7.82 -2.08
CA ASP A 90 12.88 7.57 -3.22
C ASP A 90 12.83 6.08 -3.60
N SER A 91 11.73 5.41 -3.23
CA SER A 91 11.48 4.00 -3.55
C SER A 91 11.38 3.72 -5.04
N GLU A 92 10.78 4.62 -5.83
CA GLU A 92 10.57 4.43 -7.27
C GLU A 92 11.91 4.53 -8.01
N LYS A 93 12.77 5.47 -7.60
CA LYS A 93 14.14 5.57 -8.11
C LYS A 93 14.94 4.29 -7.83
N ILE A 94 14.90 3.78 -6.60
CA ILE A 94 15.59 2.53 -6.22
C ILE A 94 15.04 1.36 -7.04
N ALA A 95 13.72 1.21 -7.13
CA ALA A 95 13.08 0.16 -7.93
C ALA A 95 13.48 0.22 -9.41
N ASN A 96 13.54 1.41 -10.00
CA ASN A 96 14.00 1.60 -11.39
C ASN A 96 15.47 1.20 -11.58
N GLN A 97 16.34 1.48 -10.61
CA GLN A 97 17.74 1.07 -10.66
C GLN A 97 17.90 -0.44 -10.55
N ILE A 98 17.13 -1.08 -9.67
CA ILE A 98 17.09 -2.55 -9.51
C ILE A 98 16.61 -3.18 -10.81
N GLU A 99 15.50 -2.71 -11.37
CA GLU A 99 14.97 -3.16 -12.66
C GLU A 99 16.02 -3.09 -13.78
N ASN A 100 16.71 -1.96 -13.92
CA ASN A 100 17.72 -1.78 -14.96
C ASN A 100 18.90 -2.76 -14.81
N LYS A 101 19.38 -2.95 -13.58
CA LYS A 101 20.48 -3.90 -13.30
C LYS A 101 20.05 -5.35 -13.52
N LEU A 102 18.84 -5.71 -13.09
CA LEU A 102 18.31 -7.06 -13.27
C LEU A 102 17.99 -7.37 -14.73
N LYS A 103 17.53 -6.42 -15.54
CA LYS A 103 17.35 -6.63 -16.98
C LYS A 103 18.65 -6.94 -17.72
N ILE A 104 19.78 -6.38 -17.25
CA ILE A 104 21.11 -6.71 -17.78
C ILE A 104 21.54 -8.10 -17.32
N LEU A 105 21.35 -8.42 -16.04
CA LEU A 105 21.73 -9.72 -15.47
C LEU A 105 20.86 -10.88 -16.01
N LEU A 106 19.57 -10.61 -16.20
CA LEU A 106 18.54 -11.56 -16.59
C LEU A 106 17.80 -11.05 -17.83
N PRO A 107 18.38 -11.15 -19.04
CA PRO A 107 17.79 -10.57 -20.26
C PRO A 107 16.42 -11.14 -20.66
N LYS A 108 16.08 -12.33 -20.15
CA LYS A 108 14.78 -12.99 -20.39
C LYS A 108 13.73 -12.62 -19.34
N MET A 109 14.09 -11.82 -18.32
CA MET A 109 13.18 -11.40 -17.27
C MET A 109 12.13 -10.44 -17.83
N VAL A 110 10.88 -10.65 -17.45
CA VAL A 110 9.73 -9.79 -17.80
C VAL A 110 9.05 -9.36 -16.51
N ILE A 111 8.76 -8.06 -16.39
CA ILE A 111 7.97 -7.50 -15.29
C ILE A 111 6.51 -7.53 -15.71
N HIS A 112 5.68 -8.26 -14.98
CA HIS A 112 4.23 -8.33 -15.21
C HIS A 112 3.48 -7.27 -14.43
N HIS A 113 3.96 -6.99 -13.22
CA HIS A 113 3.32 -6.07 -12.30
C HIS A 113 4.38 -5.20 -11.63
N LYS A 114 4.08 -3.91 -11.55
CA LYS A 114 4.87 -2.91 -10.83
C LYS A 114 3.93 -1.89 -10.22
N GLU A 115 3.79 -1.89 -8.91
CA GLU A 115 2.88 -1.01 -8.20
C GLU A 115 3.62 -0.22 -7.13
N CYS A 116 3.29 1.06 -6.98
CA CYS A 116 3.78 1.91 -5.90
C CYS A 116 2.65 2.18 -4.90
N ILE A 117 2.75 1.55 -3.73
CA ILE A 117 1.72 1.59 -2.69
C ILE A 117 2.15 2.58 -1.60
N PRO A 118 1.34 3.61 -1.31
CA PRO A 118 1.56 4.47 -0.15
C PRO A 118 1.46 3.67 1.16
N ARG A 119 2.41 3.86 2.07
CA ARG A 119 2.44 3.22 3.39
C ARG A 119 2.35 4.27 4.50
N PHE A 120 1.78 3.86 5.62
CA PHE A 120 1.56 4.73 6.80
C PHE A 120 0.75 6.00 6.49
N THR A 121 -0.17 5.91 5.52
CA THR A 121 -1.09 7.00 5.21
C THR A 121 -2.18 7.10 6.29
N LYS A 122 -2.50 8.32 6.72
CA LYS A 122 -3.60 8.58 7.66
C LYS A 122 -4.99 8.50 7.00
N THR A 123 -5.03 8.29 5.69
CA THR A 123 -6.26 8.23 4.91
C THR A 123 -6.74 6.79 4.88
N SER A 124 -7.80 6.49 5.63
CA SER A 124 -8.68 5.35 5.32
C SER A 124 -8.98 5.37 3.82
N ARG A 125 -8.98 4.20 3.15
CA ARG A 125 -9.34 4.07 1.74
C ARG A 125 -10.54 4.96 1.40
N PRO A 126 -10.59 5.63 0.23
CA PRO A 126 -11.80 6.31 -0.20
C PRO A 126 -12.96 5.32 -0.05
N ASN A 127 -13.95 5.70 0.74
CA ASN A 127 -15.06 4.81 1.06
C ASN A 127 -15.72 4.43 -0.27
N GLU A 128 -15.58 3.17 -0.70
CA GLU A 128 -16.10 2.67 -1.98
C GLU A 128 -17.60 2.99 -2.13
N ILE A 129 -18.32 3.02 -1.00
CA ILE A 129 -19.73 3.42 -0.94
C ILE A 129 -19.89 4.92 -1.24
N GLN A 130 -19.03 5.78 -0.68
CA GLN A 130 -19.08 7.21 -0.96
C GLN A 130 -18.82 7.48 -2.45
N THR A 131 -17.80 6.85 -3.03
CA THR A 131 -17.52 6.94 -4.47
C THR A 131 -18.71 6.44 -5.30
N PHE A 132 -19.30 5.30 -4.92
CA PHE A 132 -20.49 4.77 -5.59
C PHE A 132 -21.65 5.77 -5.58
N VAL A 133 -21.99 6.34 -4.40
CA VAL A 133 -23.06 7.35 -4.27
C VAL A 133 -22.72 8.59 -5.08
N ASP A 134 -21.47 9.07 -5.02
CA ASP A 134 -21.04 10.25 -5.75
C ASP A 134 -21.13 10.08 -7.27
N SER A 135 -20.87 8.88 -7.79
CA SER A 135 -20.95 8.60 -9.22
C SER A 135 -22.37 8.32 -9.71
N HIS A 136 -23.23 7.66 -8.92
CA HIS A 136 -24.50 7.12 -9.41
C HIS A 136 -25.73 7.92 -8.96
N PHE A 137 -25.68 8.60 -7.82
CA PHE A 137 -26.87 9.23 -7.23
C PHE A 137 -26.97 10.69 -7.65
N ASN A 138 -27.19 10.95 -8.95
CA ASN A 138 -27.13 12.31 -9.52
C ASN A 138 -28.50 12.98 -9.71
N HIS A 139 -29.59 12.21 -9.77
CA HIS A 139 -30.93 12.73 -10.11
C HIS A 139 -32.01 12.23 -9.16
N PHE A 140 -33.16 12.93 -9.17
CA PHE A 140 -34.35 12.60 -8.37
C PHE A 140 -34.03 12.41 -6.88
N ASN A 141 -34.75 11.50 -6.21
CA ASN A 141 -34.58 11.23 -4.78
C ASN A 141 -33.15 10.78 -4.42
N ALA A 142 -32.47 10.06 -5.32
CA ALA A 142 -31.09 9.65 -5.10
C ALA A 142 -30.15 10.86 -5.05
N GLY A 143 -30.31 11.81 -5.97
CA GLY A 143 -29.60 13.09 -5.98
C GLY A 143 -29.81 13.90 -4.70
N GLU A 144 -31.04 13.95 -4.21
CA GLU A 144 -31.35 14.68 -2.96
C GLU A 144 -30.76 13.99 -1.73
N ILE A 145 -30.75 12.65 -1.67
CA ILE A 145 -30.07 11.89 -0.60
C ILE A 145 -28.57 12.22 -0.58
N LYS A 146 -27.90 12.20 -1.75
CA LYS A 146 -26.48 12.55 -1.87
C LYS A 146 -26.21 13.97 -1.39
N LYS A 147 -27.00 14.95 -1.84
CA LYS A 147 -26.86 16.36 -1.42
C LYS A 147 -27.09 16.53 0.09
N CYS A 148 -28.11 15.88 0.64
CA CYS A 148 -28.41 15.91 2.07
C CYS A 148 -27.26 15.33 2.89
N ALA A 149 -26.75 14.15 2.52
CA ALA A 149 -25.63 13.50 3.21
C ALA A 149 -24.37 14.39 3.20
N LYS A 150 -24.05 15.00 2.06
CA LYS A 150 -22.93 15.95 1.95
C LYS A 150 -23.13 17.18 2.84
N SER A 151 -24.31 17.80 2.79
CA SER A 151 -24.64 18.97 3.60
C SER A 151 -24.53 18.70 5.11
N LEU A 152 -25.06 17.57 5.58
CA LEU A 152 -24.96 17.15 6.99
C LEU A 152 -23.50 16.93 7.41
N LYS A 153 -22.69 16.29 6.55
CA LYS A 153 -21.26 16.09 6.82
C LYS A 153 -20.54 17.43 6.94
N ASP A 154 -20.72 18.32 5.97
CA ASP A 154 -20.08 19.64 5.96
C ASP A 154 -20.49 20.47 7.21
N PHE A 155 -21.74 20.36 7.67
CA PHE A 155 -22.22 20.98 8.92
C PHE A 155 -21.58 20.38 10.19
N LEU A 156 -21.46 19.05 10.27
CA LEU A 156 -20.81 18.38 11.40
C LEU A 156 -19.30 18.64 11.47
N ASP A 157 -18.64 18.75 10.32
CA ASP A 157 -17.21 19.07 10.17
C ASP A 157 -16.92 20.51 10.58
N SER A 158 -17.86 21.43 10.38
CA SER A 158 -17.83 22.80 10.91
C SER A 158 -18.23 22.90 12.39
N LYS A 159 -18.21 21.78 13.12
CA LYS A 159 -18.56 21.65 14.54
C LYS A 159 -20.01 22.00 14.88
N GLY A 160 -20.91 21.98 13.89
CA GLY A 160 -22.35 22.04 14.12
C GLY A 160 -22.86 20.84 14.92
N LYS A 161 -24.05 21.02 15.52
CA LYS A 161 -24.79 19.96 16.23
C LYS A 161 -26.16 19.81 15.61
N LEU A 162 -26.55 18.57 15.33
CA LEU A 162 -27.80 18.25 14.66
C LEU A 162 -28.95 18.22 15.66
N MET A 163 -30.04 18.93 15.36
CA MET A 163 -31.32 18.65 16.01
C MET A 163 -32.07 17.62 15.17
N ILE A 164 -32.43 16.48 15.77
CA ILE A 164 -33.12 15.40 15.06
C ILE A 164 -34.55 15.27 15.55
N THR A 165 -35.50 15.34 14.61
CA THR A 165 -36.90 14.97 14.84
C THR A 165 -37.17 13.61 14.20
N LEU A 166 -37.75 12.67 14.96
CA LEU A 166 -38.00 11.31 14.50
C LEU A 166 -39.47 10.94 14.72
N GLY A 167 -40.08 10.32 13.71
CA GLY A 167 -41.38 9.66 13.86
C GLY A 167 -41.25 8.37 14.66
N GLY A 168 -42.30 7.99 15.40
CA GLY A 168 -42.30 6.81 16.28
C GLY A 168 -41.89 5.51 15.57
N ALA A 169 -42.32 5.31 14.32
CA ALA A 169 -41.98 4.12 13.52
C ALA A 169 -40.47 3.99 13.21
N MET A 170 -39.72 5.10 13.22
CA MET A 170 -38.27 5.07 12.99
C MET A 170 -37.52 4.51 14.22
N SER A 171 -38.08 4.66 15.42
CA SER A 171 -37.54 4.06 16.64
C SER A 171 -37.63 2.53 16.60
N THR A 172 -38.78 2.00 16.16
CA THR A 172 -38.97 0.56 15.96
C THR A 172 -38.15 0.02 14.79
N ALA A 173 -37.82 0.86 13.80
CA ALA A 173 -36.86 0.54 12.74
C ALA A 173 -35.39 0.61 13.19
N GLU A 174 -35.15 0.71 14.51
CA GLU A 174 -33.83 0.68 15.15
C GLU A 174 -32.85 1.79 14.72
N ILE A 175 -33.35 2.93 14.20
CA ILE A 175 -32.49 4.06 13.79
C ILE A 175 -31.62 4.58 14.95
N GLY A 176 -32.06 4.36 16.20
CA GLY A 176 -31.33 4.69 17.41
C GLY A 176 -29.94 4.04 17.48
N LYS A 177 -29.75 2.84 16.91
CA LYS A 177 -28.42 2.18 16.85
C LYS A 177 -27.43 3.00 16.02
N SER A 178 -27.89 3.60 14.94
CA SER A 178 -27.09 4.47 14.06
C SER A 178 -26.86 5.86 14.67
N LEU A 179 -27.80 6.38 15.47
CA LEU A 179 -27.69 7.70 16.10
C LEU A 179 -26.89 7.69 17.40
N ALA A 180 -26.90 6.58 18.16
CA ALA A 180 -26.23 6.50 19.46
C ALA A 180 -24.73 6.87 19.43
N PRO A 181 -23.93 6.46 18.43
CA PRO A 181 -22.55 6.93 18.31
C PRO A 181 -22.43 8.44 18.11
N LEU A 182 -23.33 9.06 17.32
CA LEU A 182 -23.33 10.51 17.07
C LEU A 182 -23.72 11.30 18.32
N ILE A 183 -24.70 10.81 19.08
CA ILE A 183 -25.09 11.39 20.38
C ILE A 183 -23.92 11.33 21.36
N ARG A 184 -23.26 10.17 21.51
CA ARG A 184 -22.09 10.03 22.39
C ARG A 184 -20.92 10.94 21.98
N ALA A 185 -20.79 11.21 20.68
CA ALA A 185 -19.80 12.14 20.13
C ALA A 185 -20.22 13.62 20.26
N GLY A 186 -21.37 13.93 20.87
CA GLY A 186 -21.88 15.29 21.04
C GLY A 186 -22.24 16.00 19.73
N LYS A 187 -22.57 15.22 18.69
CA LYS A 187 -22.91 15.69 17.34
C LYS A 187 -24.41 15.85 17.11
N VAL A 188 -25.22 15.35 18.03
CA VAL A 188 -26.69 15.48 18.12
C VAL A 188 -27.01 16.12 19.46
#